data_AF-A0A1U8I4K6-F1
#
_entry.id   AF-A0A1U8I4K6-F1
#
_cell.length_a   1.000
_cell.length_b   1.000
_cell.length_c   1.000
_cell.angle_alpha   90.00
_cell.angle_beta   90.00
_cell.angle_gamma   90.00
#
_symmetry.space_group_name_H-M   'P 1'
#
loop_
_entity.id
_entity.type
_entity.pdbx_description
1 polymer ?
#
loop_
_entity_poly.entity_id
_entity_poly.type
_entity_poly.pdbx_seq_one_letter_code
_entity_poly.pdbx_strand_id
1 'polypeptide(L)'
;MEMETAGRARKLDIQELEEIRNDAYENARVYKEKTKAFHDKMITRKQFSIGQKVLLYDSTLKIFAVEIQSEETRKCFKVNGQRLKPFYENFQKHTIEEIVLEEPKN
;
A
#
# COMPACT_ATOMS: atom_id res chain seq x y z
N MET A 1 -34.44 -20.50 -46.39
CA MET A 1 -34.68 -19.19 -45.74
C MET A 1 -34.40 -19.22 -44.24
N GLU A 2 -34.77 -20.28 -43.50
CA GLU A 2 -34.55 -20.36 -42.04
C GLU A 2 -33.09 -20.52 -41.58
N MET A 3 -32.24 -21.22 -42.36
CA MET A 3 -30.80 -21.29 -42.03
C MET A 3 -30.12 -19.92 -42.04
N GLU A 4 -30.51 -19.05 -42.96
CA GLU A 4 -29.97 -17.69 -43.10
C GLU A 4 -30.35 -16.79 -41.93
N THR A 5 -31.56 -16.94 -41.38
CA THR A 5 -32.00 -16.22 -40.18
C THR A 5 -31.29 -16.72 -38.92
N ALA A 6 -31.11 -18.02 -38.78
CA ALA A 6 -30.37 -18.61 -37.65
C ALA A 6 -28.89 -18.21 -37.66
N GLY A 7 -28.27 -18.11 -38.84
CA GLY A 7 -26.91 -17.61 -39.00
C GLY A 7 -26.75 -16.14 -38.59
N ARG A 8 -27.72 -15.29 -38.96
CA ARG A 8 -27.74 -13.87 -38.55
C ARG A 8 -27.94 -13.70 -37.05
N ALA A 9 -28.84 -14.46 -36.43
CA ALA A 9 -29.06 -14.43 -34.99
C ALA A 9 -27.77 -14.79 -34.23
N ARG A 10 -27.12 -15.91 -34.59
CA ARG A 10 -25.85 -16.33 -33.98
C ARG A 10 -24.75 -15.28 -34.12
N LYS A 11 -24.69 -14.56 -35.25
CA LYS A 11 -23.71 -13.50 -35.47
C LYS A 11 -23.95 -12.31 -34.54
N LEU A 12 -25.21 -11.95 -34.29
CA LEU A 12 -25.58 -10.92 -33.33
C LEU A 12 -25.22 -11.34 -31.91
N ASP A 13 -25.53 -12.58 -31.52
CA ASP A 13 -25.19 -13.11 -30.19
C ASP A 13 -23.67 -13.06 -29.93
N ILE A 14 -22.87 -13.42 -30.93
CA ILE A 14 -21.39 -13.36 -30.82
C ILE A 14 -20.91 -11.92 -30.66
N GLN A 15 -21.51 -10.97 -31.38
CA GLN A 15 -21.14 -9.57 -31.27
C GLN A 15 -21.46 -9.01 -29.88
N GLU A 16 -22.64 -9.35 -29.34
CA GLU A 16 -23.04 -8.94 -27.99
C GLU A 16 -22.08 -9.49 -26.92
N LEU A 17 -21.68 -10.76 -27.04
CA LEU A 17 -20.69 -11.37 -26.14
C LEU A 17 -19.32 -10.67 -26.23
N GLU A 18 -18.92 -10.26 -27.43
CA GLU A 18 -17.66 -9.55 -27.65
C GLU A 18 -17.68 -8.13 -27.05
N GLU A 19 -18.81 -7.43 -27.15
CA GLU A 19 -19.03 -6.14 -26.51
C GLU A 19 -18.98 -6.26 -24.97
N ILE A 20 -19.69 -7.23 -24.37
CA ILE A 20 -19.65 -7.49 -22.93
C ILE A 20 -18.21 -7.77 -22.44
N ARG A 21 -17.45 -8.56 -23.20
CA ARG A 21 -16.06 -8.87 -22.87
C ARG A 21 -15.18 -7.63 -22.91
N ASN A 22 -15.32 -6.80 -23.93
CA ASN A 22 -14.54 -5.57 -24.08
C ASN A 22 -14.86 -4.59 -22.95
N ASP A 23 -16.13 -4.42 -22.61
CA ASP A 23 -16.58 -3.59 -21.50
C ASP A 23 -16.01 -4.09 -20.16
N ALA A 24 -16.00 -5.40 -19.92
CA ALA A 24 -15.39 -5.97 -18.72
C ALA A 24 -13.89 -5.66 -18.64
N TYR A 25 -13.15 -5.74 -19.75
CA TYR A 25 -11.73 -5.42 -19.78
C TYR A 25 -11.44 -3.93 -19.56
N GLU A 26 -12.19 -3.05 -20.21
CA GLU A 26 -12.06 -1.60 -20.01
C GLU A 26 -12.38 -1.21 -18.57
N ASN A 27 -13.47 -1.75 -18.00
CA ASN A 27 -13.81 -1.55 -16.60
C ASN A 27 -12.71 -2.02 -15.65
N ALA A 28 -12.14 -3.20 -15.89
CA ALA A 28 -11.02 -3.73 -15.10
C ALA A 28 -9.77 -2.85 -15.23
N ARG A 29 -9.46 -2.33 -16.43
CA ARG A 29 -8.34 -1.42 -16.65
C ARG A 29 -8.54 -0.12 -15.86
N VAL A 30 -9.71 0.48 -15.97
CA VAL A 30 -10.07 1.71 -15.25
C VAL A 30 -10.00 1.52 -13.74
N TYR A 31 -10.49 0.39 -13.21
CA TYR A 31 -10.41 0.12 -11.77
C TYR A 31 -8.97 0.01 -11.27
N LYS A 32 -8.10 -0.71 -12.01
CA LYS A 32 -6.69 -0.83 -11.67
C LYS A 32 -5.97 0.51 -11.71
N GLU A 33 -6.22 1.32 -12.74
CA GLU A 33 -5.65 2.67 -12.86
C GLU A 33 -6.10 3.58 -11.72
N LYS A 34 -7.40 3.60 -11.39
CA LYS A 34 -7.93 4.37 -10.26
C LYS A 34 -7.31 3.93 -8.93
N THR A 35 -7.22 2.62 -8.70
CA THR A 35 -6.62 2.07 -7.47
C THR A 35 -5.15 2.42 -7.36
N LYS A 36 -4.39 2.31 -8.47
CA LYS A 36 -2.99 2.72 -8.53
C LYS A 36 -2.83 4.21 -8.27
N ALA A 37 -3.62 5.06 -8.92
CA ALA A 37 -3.57 6.50 -8.73
C ALA A 37 -3.92 6.91 -7.28
N PHE A 38 -4.88 6.24 -6.65
CA PHE A 38 -5.21 6.44 -5.25
C PHE A 38 -4.05 5.99 -4.34
N HIS A 39 -3.47 4.83 -4.59
CA HIS A 39 -2.33 4.33 -3.83
C HIS A 39 -1.11 5.26 -3.96
N ASP A 40 -0.76 5.66 -5.18
CA ASP A 40 0.36 6.57 -5.46
C ASP A 40 0.15 7.94 -4.79
N LYS A 41 -1.10 8.43 -4.72
CA LYS A 41 -1.44 9.64 -3.95
C LYS A 41 -1.30 9.43 -2.42
N MET A 42 -1.63 8.25 -1.93
CA MET A 42 -1.48 7.89 -0.51
C MET A 42 -0.03 7.62 -0.10
N ILE A 43 0.88 7.36 -1.04
CA ILE A 43 2.32 7.31 -0.77
C ILE A 43 2.76 8.73 -0.40
N THR A 44 2.67 9.04 0.89
CA THR A 44 3.14 10.31 1.43
C THR A 44 4.66 10.34 1.30
N ARG A 45 5.19 11.34 0.60
CA ARG A 45 6.62 11.63 0.61
C ARG A 45 6.99 12.07 2.02
N LYS A 46 7.64 11.19 2.79
CA LYS A 46 8.18 11.53 4.10
C LYS A 46 9.37 12.46 3.88
N GLN A 47 9.32 13.64 4.50
CA GLN A 47 10.47 14.54 4.59
C GLN A 47 11.22 14.24 5.88
N PHE A 48 12.55 14.16 5.78
CA PHE A 48 13.44 13.95 6.92
C PHE A 48 14.45 15.09 6.97
N SER A 49 14.77 15.54 8.18
CA SER A 49 15.82 16.52 8.42
C SER A 49 17.11 15.82 8.85
N ILE A 50 18.26 16.42 8.53
CA ILE A 50 19.56 15.91 8.97
C ILE A 50 19.58 15.87 10.51
N GLY A 51 20.03 14.75 11.09
CA GLY A 51 20.08 14.55 12.54
C GLY A 51 18.79 14.00 13.17
N GLN A 52 17.72 13.77 12.40
CA GLN A 52 16.50 13.17 12.91
C GLN A 52 16.68 11.67 13.20
N LYS A 53 16.29 11.21 14.40
CA LYS A 53 16.21 9.78 14.72
C LYS A 53 15.04 9.13 13.97
N VAL A 54 15.31 8.01 13.33
CA VAL A 54 14.36 7.28 12.49
C VAL A 54 14.46 5.79 12.74
N LEU A 55 13.32 5.09 12.71
CA LEU A 55 13.25 3.65 12.81
C LEU A 55 13.19 3.03 11.41
N LEU A 56 14.08 2.07 11.15
CA LEU A 56 14.13 1.32 9.90
C LEU A 56 13.38 -0.01 10.01
N TYR A 57 12.45 -0.26 9.09
CA TYR A 57 11.73 -1.54 8.97
C TYR A 57 12.25 -2.37 7.79
N ASP A 58 12.05 -3.68 7.83
CA ASP A 58 12.36 -4.56 6.70
C ASP A 58 11.20 -4.61 5.69
N SER A 59 11.31 -3.82 4.63
CA SER A 59 10.37 -3.80 3.51
C SER A 59 11.13 -3.69 2.20
N THR A 60 10.75 -4.50 1.22
CA THR A 60 11.48 -4.73 -0.04
C THR A 60 11.18 -3.73 -1.16
N LEU A 61 10.36 -2.71 -0.89
CA LEU A 61 10.03 -1.68 -1.89
C LEU A 61 11.27 -0.84 -2.24
N LYS A 62 11.41 -0.42 -3.50
CA LYS A 62 12.56 0.38 -4.02
C LYS A 62 12.09 1.73 -4.59
N ILE A 63 11.57 2.62 -3.75
CA ILE A 63 10.88 3.83 -4.23
C ILE A 63 11.69 5.13 -4.01
N PHE A 64 12.43 5.28 -2.89
CA PHE A 64 13.28 6.47 -2.69
C PHE A 64 14.48 6.19 -1.79
N ALA A 65 15.70 6.55 -2.19
CA ALA A 65 16.88 6.24 -1.38
C ALA A 65 17.22 7.34 -0.37
N VAL A 66 17.36 6.98 0.91
CA VAL A 66 17.84 7.82 2.01
C VAL A 66 19.08 7.18 2.61
N GLU A 67 20.13 7.97 2.80
CA GLU A 67 21.31 7.55 3.54
C GLU A 67 21.09 7.81 5.03
N ILE A 68 21.30 6.79 5.86
CA ILE A 68 21.20 6.91 7.31
C ILE A 68 22.47 6.37 7.97
N GLN A 69 22.75 6.88 9.17
CA GLN A 69 23.87 6.46 9.99
C GLN A 69 23.36 5.74 11.23
N SER A 70 23.92 4.56 11.53
CA SER A 70 23.68 3.89 12.81
C SER A 70 24.43 4.60 13.93
N GLU A 71 23.72 4.90 15.03
CA GLU A 71 24.32 5.54 16.22
C GLU A 71 25.38 4.65 16.88
N GLU A 72 25.12 3.35 16.96
CA GLU A 72 26.01 2.37 17.61
C GLU A 72 27.26 2.05 16.77
N THR A 73 27.07 1.80 15.47
CA THR A 73 28.16 1.31 14.60
C THR A 73 28.84 2.41 13.78
N ARG A 74 28.27 3.63 13.76
CA ARG A 74 28.63 4.75 12.86
C ARG A 74 28.64 4.42 11.36
N LYS A 75 28.13 3.25 10.96
CA LYS A 75 28.04 2.84 9.56
C LYS A 75 26.92 3.60 8.86
N CYS A 76 27.23 4.12 7.69
CA CYS A 76 26.26 4.73 6.79
C CYS A 76 25.72 3.68 5.81
N PHE A 77 24.41 3.69 5.57
CA PHE A 77 23.79 2.79 4.62
C PHE A 77 22.63 3.47 3.90
N LYS A 78 22.47 3.11 2.62
CA LYS A 78 21.44 3.65 1.73
C LYS A 78 20.22 2.73 1.73
N VAL A 79 19.12 3.21 2.30
CA VAL A 79 17.86 2.47 2.42
C VAL A 79 16.76 3.12 1.60
N ASN A 80 15.71 2.36 1.26
CA ASN A 80 14.50 3.01 0.78
C ASN A 80 13.89 3.79 1.95
N GLY A 81 13.81 5.13 1.92
CA GLY A 81 13.30 5.89 3.05
C GLY A 81 11.81 5.65 3.33
N GLN A 82 11.09 4.92 2.47
CA GLN A 82 9.71 4.50 2.73
C GLN A 82 9.69 3.57 3.95
N ARG A 83 10.81 2.85 4.15
CA ARG A 83 11.16 2.01 5.30
C ARG A 83 11.43 2.79 6.58
N LEU A 84 11.58 4.12 6.51
CA LEU A 84 11.89 4.96 7.67
C LEU A 84 10.61 5.52 8.29
N LYS A 85 10.44 5.38 9.60
CA LYS A 85 9.38 6.04 10.38
C LYS A 85 10.02 7.05 11.35
N PRO A 86 9.39 8.22 11.58
CA PRO A 86 9.85 9.12 12.64
C PRO A 86 9.92 8.38 13.97
N PHE A 87 11.05 8.52 14.66
CA PHE A 87 11.18 8.02 16.02
C PHE A 87 10.57 9.05 16.97
N TYR A 88 9.47 8.71 17.65
CA TYR A 88 8.88 9.59 18.66
C TYR A 88 9.60 9.36 19.99
N GLU A 89 10.45 10.30 20.40
CA GLU A 89 11.15 10.26 21.70
C GLU A 89 10.20 10.38 22.91
N ASN A 90 8.96 10.81 22.69
CA ASN A 90 7.99 11.14 23.74
C ASN A 90 7.28 9.93 24.38
N PHE A 91 7.82 8.72 24.27
CA PHE A 91 7.44 7.68 25.23
C PHE A 91 8.05 8.07 26.58
N GLN A 92 7.40 9.02 27.26
CA GLN A 92 7.55 9.19 28.69
C GLN A 92 7.28 7.80 29.28
N LYS A 93 8.36 7.09 29.69
CA LYS A 93 8.25 5.98 30.63
C LYS A 93 7.67 6.56 31.90
N HIS A 94 6.36 6.81 31.93
CA HIS A 94 5.66 6.85 33.18
C HIS A 94 5.95 5.49 33.78
N THR A 95 6.61 5.49 34.93
CA THR A 95 6.71 4.33 35.80
C THR A 95 5.34 3.67 35.75
N ILE A 96 5.26 2.45 35.21
CA ILE A 96 4.03 1.69 35.18
C ILE A 96 3.64 1.57 36.65
N GLU A 97 2.61 2.31 37.08
CA GLU A 97 1.99 2.05 38.36
C GLU A 97 1.42 0.64 38.24
N GLU A 98 2.06 -0.30 38.92
CA GLU A 98 1.60 -1.67 39.03
C GLU A 98 0.31 -1.66 39.85
N ILE A 99 -0.83 -1.49 39.17
CA ILE A 99 -2.13 -1.59 39.81
C ILE A 99 -2.36 -3.08 40.07
N VAL A 100 -2.13 -3.50 41.31
CA VAL A 100 -2.52 -4.83 41.79
C VAL A 100 -4.04 -4.92 41.73
N LEU A 101 -4.58 -5.72 40.82
CA LEU A 101 -5.99 -6.04 40.77
C LEU A 101 -6.33 -6.99 41.91
N GLU A 102 -7.14 -6.53 42.88
CA GLU A 102 -7.73 -7.40 43.88
C GLU A 102 -8.85 -8.24 43.27
N GLU A 103 -8.92 -9.51 43.68
CA GLU A 103 -9.96 -10.44 43.24
C GLU A 103 -11.35 -9.93 43.66
N PRO A 104 -12.36 -10.09 42.79
CA PRO A 104 -13.71 -9.61 43.08
C PRO A 104 -14.26 -10.32 44.32
N LYS A 105 -14.79 -9.52 45.26
CA LYS A 105 -15.49 -10.04 46.44
C LYS A 105 -16.81 -10.66 45.97
N ASN A 106 -16.95 -11.96 46.21
CA ASN A 106 -18.19 -12.73 46.01
C ASN A 106 -19.35 -12.17 46.83
#